data_AF-A0A4U7EQ01-F1
#
_entry.id   AF-A0A4U7EQ01-F1
#
_cell.length_a   1.000
_cell.length_b   1.000
_cell.length_c   1.000
_cell.angle_alpha   90.00
_cell.angle_beta   90.00
_cell.angle_gamma   90.00
#
_symmetry.space_group_name_H-M   'P 1'
#
loop_
_entity.id
_entity.type
_entity.pdbx_description
1 polymer ?
#
loop_
_entity_poly.entity_id
_entity_poly.type
_entity_poly.pdbx_seq_one_letter_code
_entity_poly.pdbx_strand_id
1 'polypeptide(L)'
;MAGKSCVVCGSATSSDGMLYRCAYCGDPVCPDHRLPENHGCTGEHLDEDETPEDRGPQPMDPEEVTTMGTTPEDIGQSSPDVALDGSIAGEQSTDSDEEGSESWWRKLLPW
;
A
#
# COMPACT_ATOMS: atom_id res chain seq x y z
N MET A 1 -1.95 -31.39 13.22
CA MET A 1 -2.14 -30.20 12.36
C MET A 1 -1.46 -30.52 11.03
N ALA A 2 -2.21 -30.72 9.95
CA ALA A 2 -1.62 -30.96 8.63
C ALA A 2 -1.08 -29.62 8.08
N GLY A 3 0.24 -29.44 8.11
CA GLY A 3 0.89 -28.34 7.43
C GLY A 3 0.65 -28.50 5.93
N LYS A 4 0.13 -27.46 5.28
CA LYS A 4 0.04 -27.47 3.82
C LYS A 4 1.47 -27.44 3.29
N SER A 5 1.75 -28.22 2.24
CA SER A 5 3.04 -28.29 1.55
C SER A 5 2.80 -28.08 0.06
N CYS A 6 3.82 -27.69 -0.70
CA CYS A 6 3.72 -27.57 -2.15
C CYS A 6 3.25 -28.89 -2.78
N VAL A 7 2.25 -28.85 -3.67
CA VAL A 7 1.74 -30.04 -4.36
C VAL A 7 2.76 -30.68 -5.31
N VAL A 8 3.71 -29.90 -5.81
CA VAL A 8 4.72 -30.36 -6.78
C VAL A 8 5.92 -30.99 -6.09
N CYS A 9 6.53 -30.28 -5.14
CA CYS A 9 7.81 -30.68 -4.53
C CYS A 9 7.70 -31.14 -3.07
N GLY A 10 6.52 -31.03 -2.44
CA GLY A 10 6.31 -31.39 -1.04
C GLY A 10 7.00 -30.46 -0.03
N SER A 11 7.65 -29.39 -0.48
CA SER A 11 8.34 -28.45 0.41
C SER A 11 7.33 -27.67 1.26
N ALA A 12 7.53 -27.67 2.57
CA ALA A 12 6.81 -26.82 3.53
C ALA A 12 7.44 -25.43 3.67
N THR A 13 8.66 -25.25 3.15
CA THR A 13 9.46 -24.04 3.25
C THR A 13 9.19 -23.12 2.07
N SER A 14 8.33 -22.14 2.28
CA SER A 14 8.35 -20.92 1.48
C SER A 14 9.34 -19.94 2.10
N SER A 15 9.93 -19.03 1.32
CA SER A 15 10.86 -17.99 1.81
C SER A 15 10.33 -17.22 3.02
N ASP A 16 9.02 -17.04 3.08
CA ASP A 16 8.30 -16.28 4.10
C ASP A 16 7.54 -17.18 5.09
N GLY A 17 7.75 -18.50 5.06
CA GLY A 17 7.03 -19.47 5.88
C GLY A 17 5.55 -19.67 5.51
N MET A 18 5.07 -19.03 4.45
CA MET A 18 3.69 -19.13 3.95
C MET A 18 3.64 -19.58 2.50
N LEU A 19 2.78 -20.56 2.20
CA LEU A 19 2.57 -21.05 0.84
C LEU A 19 1.72 -20.08 0.01
N TYR A 20 2.03 -20.01 -1.27
CA TYR A 20 1.19 -19.31 -2.24
C TYR A 20 0.02 -20.21 -2.66
N ARG A 21 -1.10 -19.58 -3.01
CA ARG A 21 -2.23 -20.26 -3.66
C ARG A 21 -2.31 -19.81 -5.10
N CYS A 22 -2.42 -20.76 -6.02
CA CYS A 22 -2.66 -20.45 -7.42
C CYS A 22 -4.04 -19.78 -7.58
N ALA A 23 -4.13 -18.68 -8.33
CA ALA A 23 -5.40 -17.99 -8.58
C ALA A 23 -6.36 -18.79 -9.50
N TYR A 24 -5.82 -19.76 -10.25
CA TYR A 24 -6.58 -20.54 -11.22
C TYR A 24 -7.08 -21.87 -10.67
N CYS A 25 -6.27 -22.63 -9.93
CA CYS A 25 -6.69 -23.92 -9.35
C CYS A 25 -6.80 -23.92 -7.82
N GLY A 26 -6.34 -22.87 -7.13
CA GLY A 26 -6.41 -22.78 -5.66
C GLY A 26 -5.35 -23.60 -4.90
N ASP A 27 -4.53 -24.38 -5.60
CA ASP A 27 -3.57 -25.31 -5.00
C ASP A 27 -2.42 -24.59 -4.27
N PRO A 28 -1.94 -25.15 -3.14
CA PRO A 28 -0.79 -24.64 -2.43
C PRO A 28 0.53 -24.96 -3.16
N VAL A 29 1.30 -23.91 -3.45
CA VAL A 29 2.56 -24.00 -4.19
C VAL A 29 3.65 -23.14 -3.53
N CYS A 30 4.91 -23.56 -3.68
CA CYS A 30 6.07 -22.81 -3.19
C CYS A 30 6.46 -21.68 -4.18
N PRO A 31 7.39 -20.77 -3.81
CA PRO A 31 7.80 -19.66 -4.67
C PRO A 31 8.25 -20.09 -6.09
N ASP A 32 8.93 -21.24 -6.18
CA ASP A 32 9.44 -21.78 -7.45
C ASP A 32 8.32 -22.36 -8.33
N HIS A 33 7.23 -22.85 -7.72
CA HIS A 33 6.11 -23.48 -8.42
C HIS A 33 4.85 -22.61 -8.47
N ARG A 34 4.97 -21.31 -8.15
CA ARG A 34 3.83 -20.38 -8.11
C ARG A 34 3.18 -20.12 -9.47
N LEU A 35 3.93 -20.30 -10.56
CA LEU A 35 3.44 -20.10 -11.92
C LEU A 35 2.55 -21.28 -12.34
N PRO A 36 1.42 -21.03 -13.04
CA PRO A 36 0.51 -22.07 -13.53
C PRO A 36 1.25 -23.22 -14.26
N GLU A 37 2.21 -22.86 -15.10
CA GLU A 37 3.00 -23.78 -15.93
C GLU A 37 3.85 -24.75 -15.09
N ASN A 38 4.35 -24.29 -13.94
CA ASN A 38 5.29 -25.06 -13.11
C ASN A 38 4.62 -26.13 -12.25
N HIS A 39 3.30 -26.06 -12.06
CA HIS A 39 2.53 -27.07 -11.33
C HIS A 39 1.47 -27.76 -12.20
N GLY A 40 1.51 -27.57 -13.53
CA GLY A 40 0.62 -28.24 -14.47
C GLY A 40 -0.82 -27.72 -14.42
N CYS A 41 -1.02 -26.46 -14.05
CA CYS A 41 -2.33 -25.83 -14.03
C CYS A 41 -2.89 -25.68 -15.44
N THR A 42 -4.17 -26.01 -15.63
CA THR A 42 -4.88 -25.84 -16.92
C THR A 42 -5.16 -24.37 -17.24
N GLY A 43 -5.00 -23.46 -16.27
CA GLY A 43 -5.24 -22.02 -16.43
C GLY A 43 -6.73 -21.64 -16.46
N GLU A 44 -7.60 -22.61 -16.18
CA GLU A 44 -9.04 -22.40 -16.06
C GLU A 44 -9.27 -21.65 -14.76
N HIS A 45 -9.91 -20.48 -14.82
CA HIS A 45 -10.23 -19.73 -13.62
C HIS A 45 -11.29 -20.51 -12.85
N LEU A 46 -11.09 -20.74 -11.54
CA LEU A 46 -12.18 -21.24 -10.72
C LEU A 46 -13.36 -20.27 -10.87
N ASP A 47 -14.57 -20.83 -10.94
CA ASP A 47 -15.78 -20.02 -10.79
C ASP A 47 -15.63 -19.20 -9.51
N GLU A 48 -15.90 -17.90 -9.61
CA GLU A 48 -15.73 -16.95 -8.51
C GLU A 48 -16.47 -17.51 -7.29
N ASP A 49 -15.74 -17.65 -6.18
CA ASP A 49 -16.30 -18.08 -4.91
C ASP A 49 -17.49 -17.15 -4.63
N GLU A 50 -18.71 -17.70 -4.58
CA GLU A 50 -19.97 -16.97 -4.41
C GLU A 50 -19.72 -15.88 -3.39
N THR A 51 -19.52 -14.65 -3.87
CA THR A 51 -19.24 -13.56 -2.95
C THR A 51 -20.49 -13.50 -2.09
N PRO A 52 -20.39 -13.63 -0.75
CA PRO A 52 -21.54 -13.38 0.10
C PRO A 52 -22.08 -12.03 -0.37
N GLU A 53 -23.36 -11.99 -0.75
CA GLU A 53 -24.00 -10.81 -1.34
C GLU A 53 -23.86 -9.56 -0.44
N ASP A 54 -23.39 -9.78 0.78
CA ASP A 54 -23.17 -8.85 1.87
C ASP A 54 -21.71 -8.34 1.99
N ARG A 55 -20.94 -8.30 0.90
CA ARG A 55 -19.66 -7.55 0.82
C ARG A 55 -19.82 -6.13 0.29
N GLY A 56 -21.05 -5.74 -0.06
CA GLY A 56 -21.38 -4.36 -0.37
C GLY A 56 -21.11 -3.44 0.82
N PRO A 57 -20.88 -2.14 0.57
CA PRO A 57 -20.79 -1.17 1.65
C PRO A 57 -22.09 -1.21 2.46
N GLN A 58 -21.97 -1.55 3.75
CA GLN A 58 -23.10 -1.48 4.66
C GLN A 58 -23.57 -0.02 4.74
N PRO A 59 -24.89 0.25 4.67
CA PRO A 59 -25.42 1.58 4.93
C PRO A 59 -24.95 2.05 6.31
N MET A 60 -24.39 3.26 6.40
CA MET A 60 -24.05 3.83 7.71
C MET A 60 -25.32 3.99 8.55
N ASP A 61 -25.22 3.67 9.83
CA ASP A 61 -26.28 3.92 10.79
C ASP A 61 -26.49 5.44 10.94
N PRO A 62 -27.73 5.96 10.79
CA PRO A 62 -28.00 7.39 10.84
C PRO A 62 -27.75 8.00 12.23
N GLU A 63 -27.72 7.20 13.31
CA GLU A 63 -27.49 7.66 14.67
C GLU A 63 -25.99 7.80 15.00
N GLU A 64 -25.10 7.26 14.16
CA GLU A 64 -23.64 7.38 14.28
C GLU A 64 -23.02 8.45 13.38
N VAL A 65 -23.85 9.23 12.66
CA VAL A 65 -23.39 10.39 11.86
C VAL A 65 -22.99 11.53 12.79
N THR A 66 -21.78 11.44 13.34
CA THR A 66 -21.14 12.56 14.00
C THR A 66 -20.47 13.42 12.94
N THR A 67 -21.12 14.55 12.60
CA THR A 67 -20.43 15.61 11.85
C THR A 67 -19.41 16.23 12.80
N MET A 68 -18.16 15.75 12.76
CA MET A 68 -17.02 16.49 13.30
C MET A 68 -16.93 17.80 12.51
N GLY A 69 -17.56 18.85 13.03
CA GLY A 69 -17.47 20.19 12.47
C GLY A 69 -16.08 20.73 12.74
N THR A 70 -15.18 20.65 11.76
CA THR A 70 -14.12 21.66 11.66
C THR A 70 -14.81 22.91 11.15
N THR A 71 -15.32 23.78 12.03
CA THR A 71 -15.56 25.16 11.62
C THR A 71 -14.21 25.73 11.18
N PRO A 72 -13.98 26.03 9.90
CA PRO A 72 -12.77 26.73 9.51
C PRO A 72 -13.04 28.19 9.82
N GLU A 73 -12.62 28.64 11.01
CA GLU A 73 -12.37 30.07 11.22
C GLU A 73 -11.09 30.51 10.48
N ASP A 74 -10.41 29.59 9.79
CA ASP A 74 -9.30 29.88 8.89
C ASP A 74 -9.44 29.07 7.58
N ILE A 75 -10.14 29.66 6.61
CA ILE A 75 -10.22 29.20 5.20
C ILE A 75 -8.99 29.66 4.40
N GLY A 76 -7.84 29.83 5.06
CA GLY A 76 -6.66 30.53 4.55
C GLY A 76 -5.56 29.65 3.98
N GLN A 77 -5.76 28.35 3.78
CA GLN A 77 -4.74 27.51 3.13
C GLN A 77 -5.03 27.40 1.62
N SER A 78 -4.81 28.51 0.92
CA SER A 78 -4.73 28.51 -0.54
C SER A 78 -3.64 27.53 -0.99
N SER A 79 -3.93 26.79 -2.07
CA SER A 79 -2.92 25.97 -2.72
C SER A 79 -1.78 26.88 -3.23
N PRO A 80 -0.50 26.49 -3.08
CA PRO A 80 0.62 27.30 -3.58
C PRO A 80 0.56 27.41 -5.10
N ASP A 81 0.87 28.59 -5.63
CA ASP A 81 0.97 28.81 -7.06
C ASP A 81 2.13 28.00 -7.65
N VAL A 82 1.80 27.13 -8.61
CA VAL A 82 2.75 26.27 -9.32
C VAL A 82 3.02 26.88 -10.68
N ALA A 83 4.27 27.25 -10.93
CA ALA A 83 4.69 27.74 -12.23
C ALA A 83 4.60 26.65 -13.30
N LEU A 84 4.67 27.04 -14.58
CA LEU A 84 4.55 26.14 -15.75
C LEU A 84 5.61 25.03 -15.80
N ASP A 85 6.70 25.19 -15.02
CA ASP A 85 7.79 24.24 -14.84
C ASP A 85 7.61 23.31 -13.62
N GLY A 86 6.54 23.47 -12.84
CA GLY A 86 6.27 22.69 -11.63
C GLY A 86 6.90 23.25 -10.35
N SER A 87 7.55 24.41 -10.41
CA SER A 87 8.16 25.05 -9.25
C SER A 87 7.10 25.76 -8.39
N ILE A 88 7.16 25.59 -7.07
CA ILE A 88 6.33 26.37 -6.13
C ILE A 88 6.90 27.79 -5.99
N ALA A 89 6.12 28.81 -6.35
CA ALA A 89 6.55 30.20 -6.25
C ALA A 89 6.38 30.70 -4.80
N GLY A 90 7.46 30.73 -4.02
CA GLY A 90 7.47 31.31 -2.68
C GLY A 90 7.74 32.82 -2.72
N GLU A 91 6.89 33.62 -2.07
CA GLU A 91 7.19 35.03 -1.79
C GLU A 91 8.34 35.16 -0.77
N GLN A 92 9.45 35.77 -1.20
CA GLN A 92 10.60 36.06 -0.36
C GLN A 92 10.23 37.17 0.63
N SER A 93 9.97 36.80 1.88
CA SER A 93 10.07 37.74 3.00
C SER A 93 11.54 38.16 3.13
N THR A 94 11.83 39.41 2.75
CA THR A 94 13.13 40.02 2.96
C THR A 94 13.24 40.43 4.43
N ASP A 95 13.91 39.62 5.24
CA ASP A 95 14.58 40.12 6.43
C ASP A 95 15.94 39.43 6.54
N SER A 96 16.97 40.24 6.39
CA SER A 96 18.36 39.88 6.58
C SER A 96 18.60 39.55 8.04
N ASP A 97 19.17 38.38 8.32
CA ASP A 97 20.25 38.29 9.31
C ASP A 97 21.21 37.18 8.85
N GLU A 98 22.49 37.57 8.74
CA GLU A 98 23.60 36.68 8.55
C GLU A 98 23.80 35.81 9.80
N GLU A 99 24.67 34.80 9.65
CA GLU A 99 25.28 33.96 10.71
C GLU A 99 24.65 32.57 10.92
N GLY A 100 25.26 31.58 10.26
CA GLY A 100 25.65 30.36 10.96
C GLY A 100 24.82 29.08 10.77
N SER A 101 24.09 28.88 9.68
CA SER A 101 23.46 27.56 9.41
C SER A 101 24.44 26.62 8.69
N GLU A 102 25.51 26.25 9.39
CA GLU A 102 26.39 25.17 8.95
C GLU A 102 25.63 23.84 9.01
N SER A 103 24.90 23.53 7.93
CA SER A 103 24.75 22.19 7.34
C SER A 103 24.82 21.03 8.34
N TRP A 104 23.77 20.89 9.16
CA TRP A 104 23.58 19.81 10.14
C TRP A 104 23.92 18.40 9.60
N TRP A 105 23.75 18.19 8.29
CA TRP A 105 24.01 16.96 7.57
C TRP A 105 25.50 16.57 7.49
N ARG A 106 26.43 17.51 7.65
CA ARG A 106 27.87 17.20 7.69
C ARG A 106 28.31 16.48 8.97
N LYS A 107 27.46 16.46 10.01
CA LYS A 107 27.73 15.80 11.29
C LYS A 107 27.42 14.29 11.29
N LEU A 108 26.77 13.78 10.24
CA LEU A 108 26.21 12.42 10.20
C LEU A 108 26.94 11.44 9.27
N LEU A 109 28.05 11.87 8.64
CA LEU A 109 28.87 10.99 7.80
C LEU A 109 30.14 10.60 8.56
N PRO A 110 30.39 9.30 8.81
CA PRO A 110 31.73 8.86 9.17
C PRO A 110 32.63 9.02 7.94
N TRP A 111 33.78 9.64 8.17
CA TRP A 111 34.90 9.83 7.24
C TRP A 111 35.31 8.56 6.46
#